data_AF-W7Y3L3-F1
#
_entry.id   AF-W7Y3L3-F1
#
_cell.length_a   1.000
_cell.length_b   1.000
_cell.length_c   1.000
_cell.angle_alpha   90.00
_cell.angle_beta   90.00
_cell.angle_gamma   90.00
#
_symmetry.space_group_name_H-M   'P 1'
#
loop_
_entity.id
_entity.type
_entity.pdbx_description
1 polymer ?
#
loop_
_entity_poly.entity_id
_entity_poly.type
_entity_poly.pdbx_seq_one_letter_code
_entity_poly.pdbx_strand_id
1 'polypeptide(L)'
;MKNLLNILTVVGFVMLLGGCDESEWPESSVKLVPVYSATDIDGEGAPFALEIYQEKPLLIEYVNANILNSFSYYDFVDKSSSTRFDLSYAIQRPAITDAGKDTLITNVYRLFGLKNDLKPDTLWYGVAISVDTTYSEFYTTIEEKQVYN
;
A
#
# COMPACT_ATOMS: atom_id res chain seq x y z
N MET A 1 27.03 16.33 -64.93
CA MET A 1 26.10 16.99 -63.98
C MET A 1 25.20 15.99 -63.22
N LYS A 2 24.77 14.86 -63.82
CA LYS A 2 23.94 13.84 -63.14
C LYS A 2 24.59 13.25 -61.86
N ASN A 3 25.91 13.06 -61.88
CA ASN A 3 26.63 12.50 -60.73
C ASN A 3 26.76 13.49 -59.56
N LEU A 4 26.76 14.80 -59.84
CA LEU A 4 26.80 15.84 -58.80
C LEU A 4 25.44 15.95 -58.10
N LEU A 5 24.36 15.83 -58.87
CA LEU A 5 22.99 15.84 -58.34
C LEU A 5 22.76 14.64 -57.40
N ASN A 6 23.28 13.47 -57.76
CA ASN A 6 23.18 12.25 -56.93
C ASN A 6 23.95 12.36 -55.60
N ILE A 7 25.07 13.08 -55.58
CA ILE A 7 25.84 13.29 -54.34
C ILE A 7 25.10 14.25 -53.40
N LEU A 8 24.51 15.32 -53.96
CA LEU A 8 23.74 16.30 -53.18
C LEU A 8 22.48 15.70 -52.54
N THR A 9 21.79 14.79 -53.22
CA THR A 9 20.62 14.09 -52.65
C THR A 9 21.01 13.15 -51.52
N VAL A 10 22.12 12.43 -51.64
CA VAL A 10 22.59 11.54 -50.56
C VAL A 10 23.03 12.34 -49.34
N VAL A 11 23.76 13.43 -49.52
CA VAL A 11 24.20 14.31 -48.42
C VAL A 11 23.00 14.97 -47.73
N GLY A 12 22.00 15.42 -48.49
CA GLY A 12 20.77 15.96 -47.93
C GLY A 12 19.97 14.93 -47.12
N PHE A 13 19.94 13.68 -47.56
CA PHE A 13 19.24 12.60 -46.85
C PHE A 13 19.94 12.22 -45.53
N VAL A 14 21.28 12.23 -45.50
CA VAL A 14 22.05 11.92 -44.28
C VAL A 14 21.88 13.00 -43.21
N MET A 15 21.74 14.27 -43.58
CA MET A 15 21.49 15.35 -42.60
C MET A 15 20.12 15.25 -41.91
N LEU A 16 19.12 14.63 -42.55
CA LEU A 16 17.80 14.43 -41.95
C LEU A 16 17.79 13.36 -40.84
N LEU A 17 18.80 12.48 -40.80
CA LEU A 17 18.89 11.40 -39.80
C LEU A 17 19.58 11.83 -38.49
N GLY A 18 20.25 12.99 -38.47
CA GLY A 18 20.96 13.50 -37.29
C GLY A 18 20.14 14.37 -36.34
N GLY A 19 18.86 14.61 -36.63
CA GLY A 19 17.97 15.49 -35.85
C GLY A 19 17.11 14.79 -34.81
N CYS A 20 17.41 13.53 -34.48
CA CYS A 20 16.74 12.82 -33.41
C CYS A 20 17.38 13.24 -32.09
N ASP A 21 16.97 14.40 -31.57
CA ASP A 21 17.21 14.71 -30.16
C ASP A 21 16.55 13.59 -29.34
N GLU A 22 17.33 12.91 -28.50
CA GLU A 22 16.78 12.05 -27.46
C GLU A 22 15.97 12.96 -26.55
N SER A 23 14.67 13.04 -26.82
CA SER A 23 13.68 13.54 -25.88
C SER A 23 13.82 12.66 -24.65
N GLU A 24 14.64 13.09 -23.68
CA GLU A 24 14.63 12.54 -22.33
C GLU A 24 13.19 12.62 -21.85
N TRP A 25 12.53 11.46 -21.78
CA TRP A 25 11.22 11.38 -21.19
C TRP A 25 11.33 11.99 -19.79
N PRO A 26 10.47 12.95 -19.41
CA PRO A 26 10.53 13.51 -18.08
C PRO A 26 10.47 12.34 -17.09
N GLU A 27 11.47 12.25 -16.22
CA GLU A 27 11.52 11.20 -15.21
C GLU A 27 10.17 11.16 -14.49
N SER A 28 9.60 9.96 -14.41
CA SER A 28 8.31 9.77 -13.76
C SER A 28 8.39 10.31 -12.33
N SER A 29 7.51 11.25 -11.98
CA SER A 29 7.42 11.79 -10.62
C SER A 29 6.83 10.80 -9.62
N VAL A 30 6.50 9.59 -10.07
CA VAL A 30 5.93 8.50 -9.26
C VAL A 30 7.03 7.94 -8.37
N LYS A 31 6.93 8.23 -7.07
CA LYS A 31 7.84 7.71 -6.06
C LYS A 31 7.32 6.38 -5.52
N LEU A 32 8.24 5.47 -5.28
CA LEU A 32 7.96 4.26 -4.50
C LEU A 32 7.74 4.66 -3.04
N VAL A 33 6.66 4.17 -2.44
CA VAL A 33 6.35 4.38 -1.03
C VAL A 33 6.33 3.04 -0.29
N PRO A 34 6.85 2.97 0.94
CA PRO A 34 6.79 1.77 1.76
C PRO A 34 5.34 1.49 2.20
N VAL A 35 4.93 0.25 2.00
CA VAL A 35 3.63 -0.30 2.41
C VAL A 35 3.85 -1.59 3.17
N TYR A 36 3.19 -1.72 4.32
CA TYR A 36 3.10 -2.99 5.03
C TYR A 36 1.89 -3.75 4.52
N SER A 37 2.14 -4.92 3.94
CA SER A 37 1.13 -5.83 3.43
C SER A 37 0.99 -6.99 4.41
N ALA A 38 -0.17 -7.14 5.04
CA ALA A 38 -0.53 -8.32 5.82
C ALA A 38 -1.49 -9.20 5.00
N THR A 39 -1.08 -10.42 4.70
CA THR A 39 -1.85 -11.40 3.91
C THR A 39 -2.06 -12.69 4.68
N ASP A 40 -2.92 -13.56 4.16
CA ASP A 40 -3.19 -14.89 4.74
C ASP A 40 -3.59 -14.78 6.23
N ILE A 41 -4.50 -13.85 6.53
CA ILE A 41 -4.94 -13.58 7.89
C ILE A 41 -5.95 -14.66 8.30
N ASP A 42 -5.56 -15.52 9.23
CA ASP A 42 -6.40 -16.63 9.70
C ASP A 42 -7.24 -16.22 10.92
N GLY A 43 -8.57 -16.39 10.83
CA GLY A 43 -9.50 -16.26 11.96
C GLY A 43 -10.95 -15.94 11.57
N GLU A 44 -11.89 -16.17 12.48
CA GLU A 44 -13.31 -15.87 12.23
C GLU A 44 -13.53 -14.35 12.12
N GLY A 45 -14.05 -13.90 10.96
CA GLY A 45 -14.28 -12.48 10.68
C GLY A 45 -13.02 -11.66 10.38
N ALA A 46 -11.88 -12.32 10.15
CA ALA A 46 -10.65 -11.65 9.74
C ALA A 46 -10.76 -11.06 8.32
N PRO A 47 -10.15 -9.89 8.05
CA PRO A 47 -10.03 -9.38 6.69
C PRO A 47 -9.13 -10.31 5.86
N PHE A 48 -9.32 -10.36 4.54
CA PHE A 48 -8.51 -11.21 3.66
C PHE A 48 -7.07 -10.71 3.52
N ALA A 49 -6.91 -9.39 3.41
CA ALA A 49 -5.63 -8.71 3.35
C ALA A 49 -5.75 -7.27 3.88
N LEU A 50 -4.62 -6.72 4.33
CA LEU A 50 -4.48 -5.35 4.81
C LEU A 50 -3.24 -4.69 4.20
N GLU A 51 -3.40 -3.51 3.61
CA GLU A 51 -2.28 -2.69 3.13
C GLU A 51 -2.24 -1.35 3.88
N ILE A 52 -1.12 -1.11 4.55
CA ILE A 52 -0.90 0.07 5.40
C ILE A 52 0.15 0.96 4.75
N TYR A 53 -0.27 2.14 4.27
CA TYR A 53 0.61 3.13 3.66
C TYR A 53 1.23 4.00 4.74
N GLN A 54 2.56 4.13 4.80
CA GLN A 54 3.21 4.94 5.83
C GLN A 54 3.07 6.44 5.59
N GLU A 55 3.14 6.86 4.31
CA GLU A 55 3.14 8.29 3.95
C GLU A 55 1.72 8.87 3.80
N LYS A 56 0.72 8.02 3.57
CA LYS A 56 -0.68 8.41 3.39
C LYS A 56 -1.53 7.76 4.49
N PRO A 57 -2.41 8.51 5.17
CA PRO A 57 -3.32 7.97 6.18
C PRO A 57 -4.44 7.15 5.51
N LEU A 58 -4.07 6.04 4.90
CA LEU A 58 -4.93 5.17 4.12
C LEU A 58 -4.62 3.71 4.45
N LEU A 59 -5.64 3.01 4.89
CA LEU A 59 -5.66 1.55 5.03
C LEU A 59 -6.60 0.99 3.97
N ILE A 60 -6.17 -0.08 3.31
CA ILE A 60 -7.01 -0.84 2.39
C ILE A 60 -7.31 -2.21 2.99
N GLU A 61 -8.58 -2.53 3.18
CA GLU A 61 -9.05 -3.83 3.64
C GLU A 61 -9.83 -4.56 2.54
N TYR A 62 -9.58 -5.86 2.42
CA TYR A 62 -10.29 -6.72 1.47
C TYR A 62 -11.30 -7.60 2.22
N VAL A 63 -12.60 -7.43 1.92
CA VAL A 63 -13.68 -8.25 2.51
C VAL A 63 -13.74 -9.63 1.83
N ASN A 64 -13.41 -9.67 0.54
CA ASN A 64 -13.21 -10.84 -0.29
C ASN A 64 -12.33 -10.44 -1.50
N ALA A 65 -11.92 -11.38 -2.35
CA ALA A 65 -11.04 -11.12 -3.49
C ALA A 65 -11.52 -10.03 -4.49
N ASN A 66 -12.78 -9.57 -4.38
CA ASN A 66 -13.39 -8.62 -5.32
C ASN A 66 -13.94 -7.33 -4.67
N ILE A 67 -13.92 -7.19 -3.34
CA ILE A 67 -14.48 -6.03 -2.64
C ILE A 67 -13.39 -5.37 -1.78
N LEU A 68 -13.06 -4.14 -2.17
CA LEU A 68 -12.07 -3.28 -1.53
C LEU A 68 -12.78 -2.19 -0.73
N ASN A 69 -12.37 -2.04 0.54
CA ASN A 69 -12.73 -0.90 1.37
C ASN A 69 -11.50 -0.07 1.70
N SER A 70 -11.68 1.24 1.80
CA SER A 70 -10.62 2.17 2.15
C SER A 70 -11.03 3.00 3.35
N PHE A 71 -10.12 3.09 4.32
CA PHE A 71 -10.35 3.81 5.56
C PHE A 71 -9.18 4.76 5.82
N SER A 72 -9.50 5.94 6.38
CA SER A 72 -8.48 6.77 6.99
C SER A 72 -8.12 6.20 8.36
N TYR A 73 -6.82 6.06 8.61
CA TYR A 73 -6.31 5.72 9.94
C TYR A 73 -5.82 6.96 10.68
N TYR A 74 -5.73 6.86 11.99
CA TYR A 74 -5.16 7.87 12.88
C TYR A 74 -4.33 7.20 13.98
N ASP A 75 -3.61 8.00 14.77
CA ASP A 75 -2.71 7.55 15.84
C ASP A 75 -1.70 6.50 15.38
N PHE A 76 -1.19 6.63 14.15
CA PHE A 76 -0.16 5.73 13.63
C PHE A 76 1.14 5.90 14.41
N VAL A 77 1.62 4.78 14.92
CA VAL A 77 2.88 4.68 15.66
C VAL A 77 3.66 3.51 15.07
N ASP A 78 4.85 3.80 14.56
CA ASP A 78 5.80 2.78 14.12
C ASP A 78 7.03 2.76 15.06
N LYS A 79 7.19 1.65 15.76
CA LYS A 79 8.34 1.34 16.63
C LYS A 79 9.14 0.16 16.07
N SER A 80 8.99 -0.14 14.78
CA SER A 80 9.69 -1.21 14.11
C SER A 80 11.20 -0.98 14.14
N SER A 81 11.94 -2.07 14.13
CA SER A 81 13.40 -2.09 14.12
C SER A 81 13.90 -2.91 12.93
N SER A 82 15.22 -3.05 12.80
CA SER A 82 15.82 -3.90 11.76
C SER A 82 15.41 -5.37 11.86
N THR A 83 14.96 -5.84 13.03
CA THR A 83 14.65 -7.27 13.27
C THR A 83 13.19 -7.53 13.63
N ARG A 84 12.38 -6.49 13.86
CA ARG A 84 11.02 -6.64 14.42
C ARG A 84 10.05 -5.62 13.83
N PHE A 85 8.84 -6.06 13.49
CA PHE A 85 7.69 -5.19 13.27
C PHE A 85 7.02 -4.84 14.60
N ASP A 86 6.68 -3.57 14.82
CA ASP A 86 5.91 -3.12 15.98
C ASP A 86 5.20 -1.81 15.61
N LEU A 87 4.03 -1.94 15.00
CA LEU A 87 3.25 -0.81 14.50
C LEU A 87 1.81 -0.88 15.00
N SER A 88 1.21 0.27 15.27
CA SER A 88 -0.17 0.37 15.72
C SER A 88 -0.87 1.57 15.11
N TYR A 89 -2.16 1.43 14.84
CA TYR A 89 -3.01 2.49 14.30
C TYR A 89 -4.48 2.24 14.68
N ALA A 90 -5.31 3.27 14.57
CA ALA A 90 -6.75 3.16 14.77
C ALA A 90 -7.50 3.58 13.50
N ILE A 91 -8.64 2.95 13.23
CA ILE A 91 -9.60 3.39 12.22
C ILE A 91 -10.95 3.64 12.90
N GLN A 92 -11.74 4.53 12.31
CA GLN A 92 -13.13 4.73 12.67
C GLN A 92 -14.02 4.36 11.50
N ARG A 93 -15.06 3.57 11.77
CA ARG A 93 -16.08 3.24 10.79
C ARG A 93 -17.48 3.39 11.38
N PRO A 94 -18.46 3.83 10.59
CA PRO A 94 -19.84 3.82 11.02
C PRO A 94 -20.32 2.38 11.17
N ALA A 95 -21.04 2.09 12.25
CA ALA A 95 -21.77 0.85 12.40
C ALA A 95 -23.26 1.12 12.56
N ILE A 96 -24.04 0.37 11.78
CA ILE A 96 -25.48 0.33 11.91
C ILE A 96 -25.77 -0.59 13.09
N THR A 97 -26.20 0.00 14.20
CA THR A 97 -26.69 -0.76 15.35
C THR A 97 -28.19 -1.00 15.21
N ASP A 98 -28.71 -2.03 15.88
CA ASP A 98 -30.14 -2.33 15.91
C ASP A 98 -31.00 -1.15 16.44
N ALA A 99 -30.36 -0.19 17.11
CA ALA A 99 -30.97 1.02 17.63
C ALA A 99 -31.08 2.17 16.61
N GLY A 100 -30.59 2.01 15.37
CA GLY A 100 -30.62 3.04 14.32
C GLY A 100 -29.81 4.30 14.64
N LYS A 101 -28.93 4.25 15.66
CA LYS A 101 -27.98 5.32 15.96
C LYS A 101 -26.67 5.03 15.24
N ASP A 102 -26.19 6.01 14.48
CA ASP A 102 -24.83 6.04 13.95
C ASP A 102 -23.85 5.97 15.12
N THR A 103 -23.33 4.77 15.36
CA THR A 103 -22.29 4.54 16.36
C THR A 103 -20.97 4.42 15.62
N LEU A 104 -19.97 5.19 16.04
CA LEU A 104 -18.62 5.03 15.53
C LEU A 104 -17.98 3.83 16.24
N ILE A 105 -17.62 2.83 15.46
CA ILE A 105 -16.74 1.76 15.92
C ILE A 105 -15.31 2.22 15.69
N THR A 106 -14.50 2.16 16.75
CA THR A 106 -13.05 2.35 16.64
C THR A 106 -12.39 0.99 16.66
N ASN A 107 -11.76 0.60 15.55
CA ASN A 107 -10.89 -0.57 15.54
C ASN A 107 -9.45 -0.11 15.77
N VAL A 108 -8.75 -0.73 16.71
CA VAL A 108 -7.33 -0.51 16.96
C VAL A 108 -6.57 -1.74 16.46
N TYR A 109 -5.64 -1.53 15.54
CA TYR A 109 -4.80 -2.58 15.00
C TYR A 109 -3.39 -2.43 15.56
N ARG A 110 -2.76 -3.55 15.87
CA ARG A 110 -1.35 -3.63 16.22
C ARG A 110 -0.73 -4.83 15.54
N LEU A 111 0.26 -4.60 14.69
CA LEU A 111 1.05 -5.66 14.07
C LEU A 111 2.37 -5.76 14.83
N PHE A 112 2.70 -6.97 15.27
CA PHE A 112 3.92 -7.22 16.04
C PHE A 112 4.52 -8.59 15.70
N GLY A 113 5.81 -8.63 15.42
CA GLY A 113 6.50 -9.89 15.10
C GLY A 113 7.91 -9.73 14.55
N LEU A 114 8.58 -10.83 14.21
CA LEU A 114 10.00 -10.87 13.84
C LEU A 114 10.18 -10.85 12.32
N LYS A 115 11.04 -9.95 11.80
CA LYS A 115 11.29 -9.84 10.35
C LYS A 115 12.02 -11.06 9.74
N ASN A 116 12.76 -11.80 10.55
CA ASN A 116 13.67 -12.86 10.08
C ASN A 116 13.03 -14.25 10.01
N ASP A 117 11.80 -14.41 10.52
CA ASP A 117 11.00 -15.61 10.28
C ASP A 117 10.07 -15.29 9.11
N LEU A 118 10.32 -15.89 7.94
CA LEU A 118 9.43 -15.80 6.75
C LEU A 118 8.10 -16.58 6.99
N LYS A 119 7.56 -16.50 8.21
CA LYS A 119 6.49 -17.32 8.81
C LYS A 119 5.73 -16.47 9.84
N PRO A 120 4.45 -16.78 10.10
CA PRO A 120 3.43 -15.80 10.42
C PRO A 120 3.74 -14.94 11.64
N ASP A 121 3.59 -13.63 11.48
CA ASP A 121 3.52 -12.67 12.56
C ASP A 121 2.10 -12.63 13.15
N THR A 122 1.98 -12.08 14.35
CA THR A 122 0.68 -11.95 15.03
C THR A 122 0.11 -10.55 14.81
N LEU A 123 -1.02 -10.50 14.11
CA LEU A 123 -1.87 -9.32 14.04
C LEU A 123 -2.82 -9.31 15.24
N TRP A 124 -2.67 -8.30 16.08
CA TRP A 124 -3.66 -7.98 17.11
C TRP A 124 -4.64 -6.97 16.54
N TYR A 125 -5.91 -7.26 16.67
CA TYR A 125 -6.95 -6.28 16.36
C TYR A 125 -7.95 -6.22 17.52
N GLY A 126 -8.27 -5.00 17.93
CA GLY A 126 -9.25 -4.71 18.95
C GLY A 126 -10.39 -3.88 18.39
N VAL A 127 -11.61 -4.19 18.79
CA VAL A 127 -12.79 -3.38 18.48
C VAL A 127 -13.25 -2.70 19.75
N ALA A 128 -13.30 -1.37 19.75
CA ALA A 128 -13.89 -0.57 20.80
C ALA A 128 -15.27 -0.06 20.37
N ILE A 129 -16.31 -0.46 21.10
CA ILE A 129 -17.68 0.08 20.98
C ILE A 129 -18.04 0.70 22.32
N SER A 130 -18.09 2.03 22.37
CA SER A 130 -18.60 2.81 23.51
C SER A 130 -18.15 2.30 24.89
N VAL A 131 -16.83 2.34 25.14
CA VAL A 131 -16.05 1.97 26.34
C VAL A 131 -15.62 0.51 26.54
N ASP A 132 -16.18 -0.45 25.80
CA ASP A 132 -15.71 -1.85 25.85
C ASP A 132 -14.80 -2.14 24.66
N THR A 133 -13.58 -2.62 24.94
CA THR A 133 -12.62 -3.07 23.92
C THR A 133 -12.46 -4.57 23.98
N THR A 134 -12.79 -5.25 22.89
CA THR A 134 -12.55 -6.69 22.73
C THR A 134 -11.38 -6.88 21.78
N TYR A 135 -10.40 -7.70 22.18
CA TYR A 135 -9.24 -8.04 21.35
C TYR A 135 -9.38 -9.44 20.77
N SER A 136 -9.04 -9.57 19.49
CA SER A 136 -8.85 -10.84 18.79
C SER A 136 -7.41 -10.94 18.28
N GLU A 137 -6.86 -12.15 18.36
CA GLU A 137 -5.53 -12.49 17.86
C GLU A 137 -5.67 -13.22 16.52
N PHE A 138 -4.90 -12.80 15.53
CA PHE A 138 -4.83 -13.43 14.22
C PHE A 138 -3.37 -13.66 13.82
N TYR A 139 -3.13 -14.73 13.05
CA TYR A 139 -1.83 -15.01 12.45
C TYR A 139 -1.85 -14.58 11.00
N THR A 140 -0.79 -13.92 10.53
CA THR A 140 -0.69 -13.36 9.18
C THR A 140 0.75 -13.36 8.69
N THR A 141 0.95 -13.32 7.38
CA THR A 141 2.26 -13.04 6.79
C THR A 141 2.41 -11.54 6.55
N ILE A 142 3.46 -10.92 7.08
CA ILE A 142 3.76 -9.50 6.85
C ILE A 142 4.91 -9.37 5.86
N GLU A 143 4.69 -8.58 4.82
CA GLU A 143 5.73 -8.22 3.86
C GLU A 143 5.81 -6.69 3.74
N GLU A 144 7.03 -6.16 3.80
CA GLU A 144 7.30 -4.77 3.46
C GLU A 144 7.49 -4.67 1.94
N LYS A 145 6.60 -3.96 1.26
CA LYS A 145 6.60 -3.78 -0.19
C LYS A 145 6.76 -2.32 -0.53
N GLN A 146 7.37 -2.07 -1.69
CA GLN A 146 7.44 -0.75 -2.29
C GLN A 146 6.39 -0.72 -3.39
N VAL A 147 5.40 0.18 -3.27
CA VAL A 147 4.37 0.37 -4.31
C VAL A 147 4.50 1.74 -4.94
N TYR A 148 4.19 1.83 -6.23
CA TYR A 148 4.10 3.10 -6.93
C TYR A 148 2.85 3.85 -6.45
N ASN A 149 3.04 5.12 -6.07
CA ASN A 149 1.99 5.97 -5.49
C ASN A 149 1.31 6.89 -6.52
#